data_AF-G0QDL7-F1
#
_entry.id   AF-G0QDL7-F1
#
_cell.length_a   1.000
_cell.length_b   1.000
_cell.length_c   1.000
_cell.angle_alpha   90.00
_cell.angle_beta   90.00
_cell.angle_gamma   90.00
#
_symmetry.space_group_name_H-M   'P 1'
#
loop_
_entity.id
_entity.type
_entity.pdbx_description
1 polymer ?
#
loop_
_entity_poly.entity_id
_entity_poly.type
_entity_poly.pdbx_seq_one_letter_code
_entity_poly.pdbx_strand_id
1 'polypeptide(L)'
;MFKVDFIDGTPVTWELGHGGVEASRHRDYRPTFYLNGDRDHLTEARVWLHDNTPVNRTRFEEHRPTLQKPKKTVLRADAPDHDKLKTAVNFLKKEFGLAAFRSTT
;
A
#
# COMPACT_ATOMS: atom_id res chain seq x y z
N MET A 1 14.79 -2.91 21.61
CA MET A 1 13.44 -3.40 21.23
C MET A 1 12.81 -2.34 20.37
N PHE A 2 12.23 -2.70 19.23
CA PHE A 2 11.55 -1.76 18.33
C PHE A 2 10.07 -2.12 18.20
N LYS A 3 9.19 -1.12 18.23
CA LYS A 3 7.76 -1.27 17.98
C LYS A 3 7.35 -0.24 16.93
N VAL A 4 6.50 -0.64 15.99
CA VAL A 4 5.89 0.28 15.02
C VAL A 4 4.40 0.37 15.31
N ASP A 5 3.90 1.58 15.52
CA ASP A 5 2.48 1.91 15.69
C ASP A 5 2.02 2.83 14.55
N PHE A 6 0.70 2.93 14.36
CA PHE A 6 0.09 3.93 13.49
C PHE A 6 -0.79 4.86 14.32
N ILE A 7 -0.47 6.16 14.33
CA ILE A 7 -1.22 7.20 15.03
C ILE A 7 -1.67 8.20 13.97
N ASP A 8 -2.98 8.37 13.79
CA ASP A 8 -3.58 9.25 12.77
C ASP A 8 -3.03 8.99 11.35
N GLY A 9 -2.87 7.71 10.99
CA GLY A 9 -2.33 7.31 9.69
C GLY A 9 -0.82 7.55 9.51
N THR A 10 -0.13 8.08 10.52
CA THR A 10 1.32 8.28 10.52
C THR A 10 2.01 7.12 11.26
N PRO A 11 2.99 6.44 10.65
CA PRO A 11 3.77 5.44 11.37
C PRO A 11 4.66 6.11 12.40
N VAL A 12 4.72 5.50 13.57
CA VAL A 12 5.57 5.91 14.70
C VAL A 12 6.41 4.71 15.12
N THR A 13 7.73 4.85 15.06
CA THR A 13 8.65 3.87 15.61
C THR A 13 8.99 4.25 17.04
N TRP A 14 8.86 3.29 17.95
CA TRP A 14 9.31 3.40 19.33
C TRP A 14 10.56 2.57 19.52
N GLU A 15 11.60 3.18 20.07
CA GLU A 15 12.86 2.52 20.36
C GLU A 15 13.20 2.69 21.85
N LEU A 16 13.60 1.59 22.49
CA LEU A 16 14.11 1.62 23.86
C LEU A 16 15.63 1.83 23.81
N GLY A 17 16.07 3.05 24.06
CA GLY A 17 17.47 3.44 24.17
C GLY A 17 17.95 3.53 25.63
N HIS A 18 19.21 3.92 25.81
CA HIS A 18 19.84 4.04 27.14
C HIS A 18 19.15 5.07 28.07
N GLY A 19 18.48 6.09 27.49
CA GLY A 19 17.77 7.14 28.22
C GLY A 19 16.27 6.88 28.42
N GLY A 20 15.75 5.73 27.98
CA GLY A 20 14.33 5.41 28.01
C GLY A 20 13.74 5.20 26.62
N VAL A 21 12.43 5.42 26.50
CA VAL A 21 11.67 5.18 25.26
C VAL A 21 11.64 6.44 24.41
N GLU A 22 12.11 6.34 23.17
CA GLU A 22 12.08 7.42 22.17
C GLU A 22 11.09 7.10 21.05
N ALA A 23 10.42 8.14 20.54
CA ALA A 23 9.41 8.02 19.49
C ALA A 23 9.81 8.81 18.24
N SER A 24 9.87 8.15 17.09
CA SER A 24 10.16 8.74 15.78
C SER A 24 8.94 8.66 14.87
N ARG A 25 8.44 9.81 14.42
CA ARG A 25 7.31 9.89 13.47
C ARG A 25 7.82 9.92 12.02
N HIS A 26 7.28 9.04 11.18
CA HIS A 26 7.66 8.92 9.76
C HIS A 26 6.68 9.67 8.88
N ARG A 27 6.90 10.98 8.70
CA ARG A 27 6.01 11.86 7.92
C ARG A 27 6.10 11.65 6.40
N ASP A 28 7.16 11.01 5.95
CA ASP A 28 7.42 10.67 4.56
C ASP A 28 6.81 9.32 4.14
N TYR A 29 6.18 8.61 5.08
CA TYR A 29 5.46 7.39 4.79
C TYR A 29 4.32 7.65 3.82
N ARG A 30 4.33 6.93 2.69
CA ARG A 30 3.24 6.93 1.73
C ARG A 30 2.53 5.58 1.80
N PRO A 31 1.26 5.56 2.24
CA PRO A 31 0.47 4.34 2.23
C PRO A 31 0.49 3.69 0.85
N THR A 32 0.81 2.41 0.80
CA THR A 32 1.03 1.68 -0.45
C THR A 32 0.11 0.47 -0.49
N PHE A 33 -0.48 0.19 -1.65
CA PHE A 33 -1.17 -1.08 -1.90
C PHE A 33 -0.69 -1.73 -3.19
N TYR A 34 -0.84 -3.05 -3.25
CA TYR A 34 -0.41 -3.88 -4.38
C TYR A 34 -1.63 -4.56 -5.00
N LEU A 35 -1.71 -4.49 -6.33
CA LEU A 35 -2.74 -5.14 -7.14
C LEU A 35 -2.13 -6.32 -7.87
N ASN A 36 -2.79 -7.48 -7.78
CA ASN A 36 -2.34 -8.69 -8.45
C ASN A 36 -3.42 -9.17 -9.42
N GLY A 37 -3.05 -9.41 -10.66
CA GLY A 37 -3.98 -9.86 -11.69
C GLY A 37 -3.29 -9.92 -13.04
N ASP A 38 -4.07 -10.16 -14.07
CA ASP A 38 -3.55 -10.21 -15.43
C ASP A 38 -3.09 -8.82 -15.90
N ARG A 39 -2.13 -8.80 -16.82
CA ARG A 39 -1.48 -7.58 -17.33
C ARG A 39 -2.50 -6.53 -17.81
N ASP A 40 -3.54 -6.98 -18.50
CA ASP A 40 -4.55 -6.11 -19.09
C ASP A 40 -5.41 -5.46 -18.01
N HIS A 41 -5.93 -6.26 -17.07
CA HIS A 41 -6.65 -5.76 -15.90
C HIS A 41 -5.82 -4.79 -15.05
N LEU A 42 -4.52 -5.06 -14.86
CA LEU A 42 -3.63 -4.15 -14.13
C LEU A 42 -3.38 -2.84 -14.90
N THR A 43 -3.41 -2.88 -16.23
CA THR A 43 -3.24 -1.69 -17.06
C THR A 43 -4.50 -0.82 -16.99
N GLU A 44 -5.69 -1.42 -17.05
CA GLU A 44 -6.96 -0.73 -16.86
C GLU A 44 -7.07 -0.11 -15.46
N ALA A 45 -6.74 -0.87 -14.42
CA ALA A 45 -6.71 -0.36 -13.04
C ALA A 45 -5.74 0.82 -12.89
N ARG A 46 -4.60 0.79 -13.58
CA ARG A 46 -3.63 1.89 -13.59
C ARG A 46 -4.19 3.17 -14.21
N VAL A 47 -4.90 3.05 -15.34
CA VAL A 47 -5.55 4.19 -16.00
C VAL A 47 -6.63 4.76 -15.08
N TRP A 48 -7.51 3.90 -14.54
CA TRP A 48 -8.56 4.36 -13.63
C TRP A 48 -7.99 5.09 -12.40
N LEU A 49 -6.94 4.52 -11.80
CA LEU A 49 -6.27 5.13 -10.66
C LEU A 49 -5.69 6.51 -11.00
N HIS A 50 -5.21 6.73 -12.22
CA HIS A 50 -4.73 8.03 -12.64
C HIS A 50 -5.86 9.06 -12.78
N ASP A 51 -7.01 8.62 -13.32
CA ASP A 51 -8.10 9.53 -13.71
C ASP A 51 -9.06 9.86 -12.54
N ASN A 52 -9.25 8.93 -11.60
CA ASN A 52 -10.36 8.99 -10.63
C ASN A 52 -9.92 9.09 -9.18
N THR A 53 -8.67 8.76 -8.87
CA THR A 53 -8.14 8.82 -7.51
C THR A 53 -6.84 9.61 -7.50
N PRO A 54 -6.63 10.52 -6.54
CA PRO A 54 -5.29 11.08 -6.36
C PRO A 54 -4.41 10.01 -5.73
N VAL A 55 -3.90 9.06 -6.51
CA VAL A 55 -2.72 8.28 -6.15
C VAL A 55 -1.49 9.07 -6.57
N ASN A 56 -0.48 9.09 -5.72
CA ASN A 56 0.76 9.83 -5.98
C ASN A 56 1.55 9.21 -7.11
N ARG A 57 1.54 7.87 -7.19
CA ARG A 57 2.35 7.12 -8.14
C ARG A 57 1.79 5.72 -8.34
N THR A 58 1.90 5.22 -9.57
CA THR A 58 1.70 3.81 -9.90
C THR A 58 2.93 3.24 -10.60
N ARG A 59 3.29 1.99 -10.31
CA ARG A 59 4.44 1.30 -10.91
C ARG A 59 4.20 -0.20 -10.99
N PHE A 60 4.59 -0.83 -12.10
CA PHE A 60 4.72 -2.29 -12.16
C PHE A 60 6.02 -2.75 -11.50
N GLU A 61 5.93 -3.73 -10.62
CA GLU A 61 7.10 -4.32 -9.95
C GLU A 61 6.92 -5.80 -9.64
N GLU A 62 8.04 -6.48 -9.40
CA GLU A 62 8.08 -7.84 -8.90
C GLU A 62 7.95 -7.83 -7.37
N HIS A 63 6.81 -8.29 -6.87
CA HIS A 63 6.51 -8.30 -5.45
C HIS A 63 6.40 -9.73 -4.91
N ARG A 64 6.93 -9.95 -3.71
CA ARG A 64 6.77 -11.20 -2.96
C ARG A 64 5.80 -10.95 -1.80
N PRO A 65 4.52 -11.39 -1.90
CA PRO A 65 3.51 -11.07 -0.89
C PRO A 65 3.81 -11.66 0.50
N THR A 66 4.47 -12.81 0.55
CA THR A 66 4.95 -13.44 1.79
C THR A 66 6.25 -14.19 1.52
N LEU A 67 7.05 -14.44 2.56
CA LEU A 67 8.35 -15.15 2.42
C LEU A 67 8.24 -16.48 1.67
N GLN A 68 7.11 -17.18 1.81
CA GLN A 68 6.85 -18.50 1.24
C GLN A 68 6.28 -18.48 -0.19
N LYS A 69 5.77 -17.33 -0.67
CA LYS A 69 5.13 -17.25 -1.99
C LYS A 69 6.14 -16.83 -3.08
N PRO A 70 5.95 -17.29 -4.33
CA PRO A 70 6.77 -16.80 -5.44
C PRO A 70 6.56 -15.31 -5.67
N LYS A 71 7.55 -14.67 -6.30
CA LYS A 71 7.40 -13.30 -6.79
C LYS A 71 6.34 -13.27 -7.89
N LYS A 72 5.60 -12.16 -7.97
CA LYS A 72 4.61 -11.90 -9.01
C LYS A 72 4.75 -10.47 -9.49
N THR A 73 4.48 -10.25 -10.78
CA THR A 73 4.28 -8.91 -11.31
C THR A 73 2.99 -8.34 -10.72
N VAL A 74 3.10 -7.20 -10.04
CA VAL A 74 1.97 -6.48 -9.44
C VAL A 74 1.98 -5.03 -9.90
N LEU A 75 0.82 -4.36 -9.80
CA LEU A 75 0.78 -2.91 -9.83
C LEU A 75 0.85 -2.37 -8.41
N ARG A 76 1.94 -1.69 -8.08
CA ARG A 76 2.09 -0.89 -6.88
C ARG A 76 1.41 0.46 -7.09
N ALA A 77 0.65 0.91 -6.09
CA ALA A 77 0.05 2.24 -6.04
C ALA A 77 0.30 2.89 -4.68
N ASP A 78 0.88 4.10 -4.70
CA ASP A 78 1.15 4.91 -3.52
C ASP A 78 0.03 5.95 -3.37
N ALA A 79 -0.68 5.93 -2.24
CA ALA A 79 -1.71 6.90 -1.91
C ALA A 79 -1.15 8.07 -1.08
N PRO A 80 -1.79 9.24 -1.09
CA PRO A 80 -1.42 10.37 -0.24
C PRO A 80 -1.77 10.14 1.23
N ASP A 81 -2.82 9.37 1.51
CA ASP A 81 -3.29 9.06 2.85
C ASP A 81 -4.09 7.73 2.87
N HIS A 82 -4.45 7.28 4.08
CA HIS A 82 -5.20 6.04 4.28
C HIS A 82 -6.63 6.09 3.73
N ASP A 83 -7.29 7.25 3.72
CA ASP A 83 -8.68 7.37 3.27
C ASP A 83 -8.77 7.26 1.75
N LYS A 84 -7.82 7.86 1.03
CA LYS A 84 -7.68 7.70 -0.43
C LYS A 84 -7.30 6.27 -0.78
N LEU A 85 -6.41 5.63 0.00
CA LEU A 85 -6.11 4.21 -0.17
C LEU A 85 -7.36 3.34 -0.02
N LYS A 86 -8.14 3.56 1.04
CA LYS A 86 -9.37 2.81 1.30
C LYS A 86 -10.41 3.01 0.20
N THR A 87 -10.56 4.24 -0.28
CA THR A 87 -11.46 4.59 -1.39
C THR A 87 -11.05 3.85 -2.67
N ALA A 88 -9.77 3.91 -3.02
CA ALA A 88 -9.21 3.23 -4.19
C ALA A 88 -9.46 1.72 -4.12
N VAL A 89 -9.12 1.10 -2.99
CA VAL A 89 -9.27 -0.35 -2.79
C VAL A 89 -10.74 -0.77 -2.88
N ASN A 90 -11.66 -0.02 -2.27
CA ASN A 90 -13.09 -0.34 -2.29
C ASN A 90 -13.66 -0.26 -3.71
N PHE A 91 -13.28 0.76 -4.47
CA PHE A 91 -13.72 0.89 -5.86
C PHE A 91 -13.16 -0.24 -6.72
N LEU A 92 -11.85 -0.48 -6.63
CA LEU A 92 -11.20 -1.50 -7.44
C LEU A 92 -11.77 -2.90 -7.15
N LYS A 93 -12.09 -3.22 -5.89
CA LYS A 93 -12.80 -4.45 -5.52
C LYS A 93 -14.17 -4.58 -6.20
N LYS A 94 -14.88 -3.46 -6.39
CA LYS A 94 -16.20 -3.41 -7.02
C LYS A 94 -16.11 -3.65 -8.52
N GLU A 95 -15.20 -2.97 -9.21
CA GLU A 95 -15.09 -3.04 -10.67
C GLU A 95 -14.37 -4.30 -11.16
N PHE A 96 -13.31 -4.73 -10.46
CA PHE A 96 -12.41 -5.79 -10.93
C PHE A 96 -12.53 -7.10 -10.12
N GLY A 97 -13.42 -7.14 -9.12
CA GLY A 97 -13.74 -8.34 -8.33
C GLY A 97 -12.71 -8.72 -7.26
N LEU A 98 -13.18 -9.32 -6.16
CA LEU A 98 -12.40 -9.66 -4.95
C LEU A 98 -11.13 -10.52 -5.19
N ALA A 99 -11.09 -11.30 -6.27
CA ALA A 99 -9.98 -12.22 -6.55
C ALA A 99 -8.67 -11.51 -6.95
N ALA A 100 -8.75 -10.28 -7.48
CA ALA A 100 -7.60 -9.49 -7.94
C ALA A 100 -6.97 -8.59 -6.86
N PHE A 101 -7.62 -8.45 -5.69
CA PHE A 101 -7.21 -7.47 -4.66
C PHE A 101 -6.92 -8.15 -3.33
N ARG A 102 -5.68 -8.66 -3.18
CA ARG A 102 -5.15 -8.96 -1.85
C ARG A 102 -4.28 -7.79 -1.38
N SER A 103 -4.87 -6.91 -0.58
CA SER A 103 -4.12 -5.92 0.19
C SER A 103 -3.31 -6.64 1.27
N THR A 104 -2.00 -6.70 1.13
CA THR A 104 -1.10 -6.99 2.24
C THR A 104 -0.88 -5.69 2.99
N THR A 105 -1.62 -5.53 4.10
CA THR A 105 -1.35 -4.52 5.12
C THR A 105 -0.09 -4.88 5.90
#